data_AF-A0A4P9VT80-F1
#
_entry.id   AF-A0A4P9VT80-F1
#
_cell.length_a   1.000
_cell.length_b   1.000
_cell.length_c   1.000
_cell.angle_alpha   90.00
_cell.angle_beta   90.00
_cell.angle_gamma   90.00
#
_symmetry.space_group_name_H-M   'P 1'
#
loop_
_entity.id
_entity.type
_entity.pdbx_description
1 polymer ?
#
loop_
_entity_poly.entity_id
_entity_poly.type
_entity_poly.pdbx_seq_one_letter_code
_entity_poly.pdbx_strand_id
1 'polypeptide(L)'
;EIVHYESVHAVPTWQSLKQRLGPGRLCYAFFHPSMPQEPLTFVQVALVEKVADDVQVILNDPSPGHGPQTVAIFYSISSSQREGSEGLREALAGDAWVQDQRVYDVVKPILLRLASRYILLEKKRTFALDPVANFHVRNGACVYRMNWMGDSSAKGLAQSYGIMCNYHYDLPRVESNNQQYLLDGSIAV
;
A
#
# COMPACT_ATOMS: atom_id res chain seq x y z
N GLU A 1 -0.02 15.21 -15.89
CA GLU A 1 -0.79 13.97 -15.71
C GLU A 1 -0.32 13.14 -14.50
N ILE A 2 0.63 12.20 -14.61
CA ILE A 2 1.00 11.25 -13.52
C ILE A 2 1.34 11.92 -12.19
N VAL A 3 2.19 12.96 -12.21
CA VAL A 3 2.56 13.73 -11.00
C VAL A 3 1.36 14.39 -10.32
N HIS A 4 0.35 14.79 -11.11
CA HIS A 4 -0.84 15.48 -10.60
C HIS A 4 -1.84 14.51 -9.95
N TYR A 5 -1.94 13.28 -10.46
CA TYR A 5 -2.89 12.28 -10.01
C TYR A 5 -2.32 11.29 -8.97
N GLU A 6 -1.01 11.35 -8.68
CA GLU A 6 -0.38 10.53 -7.65
C GLU A 6 -0.92 10.86 -6.25
N SER A 7 -1.69 9.92 -5.70
CA SER A 7 -2.38 10.09 -4.43
C SER A 7 -1.79 9.26 -3.30
N VAL A 8 -0.79 8.41 -3.57
CA VAL A 8 -0.18 7.50 -2.58
C VAL A 8 1.16 8.05 -2.10
N HIS A 9 2.12 8.33 -2.99
CA HIS A 9 3.43 8.90 -2.62
C HIS A 9 3.82 10.05 -3.53
N ALA A 10 3.87 11.27 -2.99
CA ALA A 10 4.18 12.48 -3.76
C ALA A 10 5.45 12.32 -4.63
N VAL A 11 5.43 12.89 -5.85
CA VAL A 11 6.57 12.95 -6.76
C VAL A 11 7.05 14.40 -6.83
N PRO A 12 7.95 14.83 -5.92
CA PRO A 12 8.27 16.24 -5.74
C PRO A 12 9.22 16.79 -6.82
N THR A 13 9.95 15.93 -7.52
CA THR A 13 10.99 16.35 -8.48
C THR A 13 10.98 15.52 -9.77
N TRP A 14 11.55 16.09 -10.82
CA TRP A 14 11.80 15.40 -12.09
C TRP A 14 12.72 14.17 -11.93
N GLN A 15 13.69 14.25 -11.02
CA GLN A 15 14.59 13.13 -10.71
C GLN A 15 13.82 11.97 -10.06
N SER A 16 12.91 12.27 -9.11
CA SER A 16 12.02 11.28 -8.52
C SER A 16 11.11 10.62 -9.55
N LEU A 17 10.61 11.38 -10.53
CA LEU A 17 9.80 10.81 -11.63
C LEU A 17 10.63 9.86 -12.51
N LYS A 18 11.87 10.27 -12.88
CA LYS A 18 12.80 9.41 -13.63
C LYS A 18 13.13 8.12 -12.89
N GLN A 19 13.32 8.19 -11.57
CA GLN A 19 13.58 7.01 -10.76
C GLN A 19 12.40 6.04 -10.74
N ARG A 20 11.16 6.54 -10.81
CA ARG A 20 9.94 5.72 -10.82
C ARG A 20 9.55 5.15 -12.19
N LEU A 21 10.14 5.66 -13.27
CA LEU A 21 9.90 5.20 -14.65
C LEU A 21 11.16 4.59 -15.29
N GLY A 22 12.26 4.50 -14.54
CA GLY A 22 13.54 4.00 -15.00
C GLY A 22 13.63 2.46 -14.98
N PRO A 23 14.84 1.91 -15.24
CA PRO A 23 15.07 0.46 -15.22
C PRO A 23 14.55 -0.22 -13.94
N GLY A 24 13.97 -1.40 -14.06
CA GLY A 24 13.39 -2.13 -12.91
C GLY A 24 12.19 -1.45 -12.26
N ARG A 25 11.59 -0.44 -12.91
CA ARG A 25 10.30 0.15 -12.55
C ARG A 25 9.36 0.11 -13.75
N LEU A 26 8.10 -0.19 -13.50
CA LEU A 26 7.06 -0.23 -14.51
C LEU A 26 5.92 0.69 -14.08
N CYS A 27 5.29 1.34 -15.05
CA CYS A 27 4.10 2.14 -14.83
C CYS A 27 3.06 1.76 -15.88
N TYR A 28 1.92 1.26 -15.43
CA TYR A 28 0.79 0.89 -16.27
C TYR A 28 -0.35 1.88 -16.01
N ALA A 29 -1.08 2.25 -17.06
CA ALA A 29 -2.23 3.13 -16.93
C ALA A 29 -3.39 2.64 -17.81
N PHE A 30 -4.60 2.72 -17.28
CA PHE A 30 -5.84 2.39 -17.99
C PHE A 30 -6.46 3.68 -18.54
N PHE A 31 -6.79 3.66 -19.82
CA PHE A 31 -7.41 4.79 -20.53
C PHE A 31 -8.76 4.37 -21.12
N HIS A 32 -9.71 5.29 -21.13
CA HIS A 32 -10.93 5.12 -21.91
C HIS A 32 -10.68 5.59 -23.36
N PRO A 33 -11.18 4.89 -24.40
CA PRO A 33 -10.99 5.33 -25.79
C PRO A 33 -11.46 6.76 -26.08
N SER A 34 -12.50 7.23 -25.37
CA SER A 34 -13.00 8.61 -25.48
C SER A 34 -12.20 9.64 -24.66
N MET A 35 -11.28 9.20 -23.79
CA MET A 35 -10.39 10.06 -23.00
C MET A 35 -8.95 9.54 -23.10
N PRO A 36 -8.35 9.50 -24.32
CA PRO A 36 -7.08 8.82 -24.55
C PRO A 36 -5.87 9.50 -23.89
N GLN A 37 -6.03 10.76 -23.45
CA GLN A 37 -4.98 11.53 -22.79
C GLN A 37 -5.10 11.54 -21.26
N GLU A 38 -6.22 11.05 -20.71
CA GLU A 38 -6.49 11.09 -19.27
C GLU A 38 -6.56 9.67 -18.68
N PRO A 39 -5.61 9.27 -17.81
CA PRO A 39 -5.61 7.94 -17.22
C PRO A 39 -6.70 7.84 -16.14
N LEU A 40 -7.55 6.82 -16.23
CA LEU A 40 -8.56 6.51 -15.21
C LEU A 40 -7.92 6.00 -13.91
N THR A 41 -6.86 5.24 -14.05
CA THR A 41 -6.07 4.66 -12.95
C THR A 41 -4.70 4.36 -13.51
N PHE A 42 -3.70 4.50 -12.66
CA PHE A 42 -2.35 4.03 -12.96
C PHE A 42 -1.75 3.30 -11.77
N VAL A 43 -0.84 2.40 -12.09
CA VAL A 43 -0.22 1.45 -11.20
C VAL A 43 1.28 1.51 -11.39
N GLN A 44 2.00 1.72 -10.30
CA GLN A 44 3.46 1.70 -10.30
C GLN A 44 3.96 0.40 -9.65
N VAL A 45 4.92 -0.22 -10.34
CA VAL A 45 5.50 -1.51 -9.99
C VAL A 45 7.00 -1.38 -9.86
N ALA A 46 7.56 -1.96 -8.81
CA ALA A 46 9.00 -2.14 -8.64
C ALA A 46 9.37 -3.60 -8.81
N LEU A 47 10.37 -3.88 -9.64
CA LEU A 47 10.94 -5.21 -9.83
C LEU A 47 12.16 -5.32 -8.91
N VAL A 48 12.10 -6.25 -7.95
CA VAL A 48 13.08 -6.40 -6.86
C VAL A 48 13.35 -7.88 -6.58
N GLU A 49 14.40 -8.16 -5.80
CA GLU A 49 14.77 -9.53 -5.41
C GLU A 49 13.88 -10.09 -4.28
N LYS A 50 13.37 -9.23 -3.39
CA LYS A 50 12.66 -9.64 -2.17
C LYS A 50 11.48 -8.72 -1.88
N VAL A 51 10.46 -9.26 -1.20
CA VAL A 51 9.29 -8.48 -0.78
C VAL A 51 9.72 -7.40 0.23
N ALA A 52 9.59 -6.14 -0.18
CA ALA A 52 9.88 -4.99 0.66
C ALA A 52 8.91 -4.87 1.84
N ASP A 53 9.45 -4.52 2.99
CA ASP A 53 8.72 -4.14 4.20
C ASP A 53 8.62 -2.61 4.37
N ASP A 54 9.51 -1.84 3.74
CA ASP A 54 9.53 -0.38 3.75
C ASP A 54 9.49 0.20 2.31
N VAL A 55 8.57 1.12 2.07
CA VAL A 55 8.42 1.80 0.77
C VAL A 55 9.59 2.72 0.46
N GLN A 56 10.27 3.26 1.46
CA GLN A 56 11.45 4.12 1.28
C GLN A 56 12.61 3.36 0.62
N VAL A 57 12.70 2.05 0.82
CA VAL A 57 13.68 1.19 0.12
C VAL A 57 13.44 1.18 -1.39
N ILE A 58 12.17 1.26 -1.83
CA ILE A 58 11.83 1.31 -3.25
C ILE A 58 12.04 2.72 -3.83
N LEU A 59 11.62 3.74 -3.08
CA LEU A 59 11.64 5.14 -3.53
C LEU A 59 13.05 5.72 -3.58
N ASN A 60 13.93 5.32 -2.65
CA ASN A 60 15.29 5.85 -2.52
C ASN A 60 16.37 4.90 -3.08
N ASP A 61 15.97 3.85 -3.80
CA ASP A 61 16.88 2.92 -4.47
C ASP A 61 17.78 3.69 -5.46
N PRO A 62 19.11 3.70 -5.24
CA PRO A 62 20.04 4.43 -6.09
C PRO A 62 20.32 3.72 -7.42
N SER A 63 19.98 2.43 -7.54
CA SER A 63 20.23 1.62 -8.74
C SER A 63 19.06 0.67 -9.07
N PRO A 64 17.86 1.20 -9.39
CA PRO A 64 16.71 0.39 -9.77
C PRO A 64 17.01 -0.58 -10.91
N GLY A 65 16.52 -1.82 -10.78
CA GLY A 65 16.66 -2.87 -11.79
C GLY A 65 18.01 -3.57 -11.84
N HIS A 66 18.94 -3.21 -10.96
CA HIS A 66 20.18 -3.97 -10.77
C HIS A 66 19.92 -5.22 -9.91
N GLY A 67 20.50 -6.35 -10.32
CA GLY A 67 20.35 -7.63 -9.62
C GLY A 67 19.11 -8.45 -10.04
N PRO A 68 18.85 -9.59 -9.37
CA PRO A 68 17.74 -10.47 -9.69
C PRO A 68 16.37 -9.80 -9.48
N GLN A 69 15.44 -10.05 -10.40
CA GLN A 69 14.09 -9.49 -10.39
C GLN A 69 13.08 -10.63 -10.26
N THR A 70 12.89 -11.09 -9.03
CA THR A 70 12.06 -12.27 -8.69
C THR A 70 10.70 -11.87 -8.14
N VAL A 71 10.52 -10.63 -7.70
CA VAL A 71 9.30 -10.10 -7.10
C VAL A 71 8.88 -8.82 -7.82
N ALA A 72 7.59 -8.73 -8.18
CA ALA A 72 6.96 -7.51 -8.62
C ALA A 72 6.12 -6.91 -7.47
N ILE A 73 6.48 -5.71 -7.02
CA ILE A 73 5.78 -5.01 -5.94
C ILE A 73 4.96 -3.85 -6.52
N PHE A 74 3.65 -3.92 -6.36
CA PHE A 74 2.72 -2.83 -6.66
C PHE A 74 2.71 -1.85 -5.50
N TYR A 75 3.51 -0.79 -5.58
CA TYR A 75 3.74 0.12 -4.45
C TYR A 75 2.91 1.41 -4.49
N SER A 76 2.25 1.71 -5.63
CA SER A 76 1.24 2.77 -5.70
C SER A 76 0.16 2.41 -6.72
N ILE A 77 -1.10 2.56 -6.29
CA ILE A 77 -2.31 2.48 -7.12
C ILE A 77 -3.11 3.75 -6.82
N SER A 78 -3.30 4.61 -7.82
CA SER A 78 -4.00 5.88 -7.65
C SER A 78 -5.28 5.89 -8.49
N SER A 79 -6.41 6.22 -7.84
CA SER A 79 -7.71 6.50 -8.46
C SER A 79 -8.08 7.97 -8.25
N SER A 80 -8.85 8.55 -9.18
CA SER A 80 -9.21 9.98 -9.20
C SER A 80 -10.33 10.38 -8.23
N GLN A 81 -10.88 9.46 -7.41
CA GLN A 81 -11.92 9.76 -6.42
C GLN A 81 -11.37 9.66 -4.98
N ARG A 82 -11.62 10.72 -4.18
CA ARG A 82 -11.17 10.84 -2.78
C ARG A 82 -12.35 10.75 -1.82
N GLU A 83 -12.26 9.84 -0.85
CA GLU A 83 -12.91 9.97 0.47
C GLU A 83 -12.03 9.33 1.53
N GLY A 84 -11.95 9.93 2.72
CA GLY A 84 -11.22 9.39 3.87
C GLY A 84 -11.62 10.09 5.17
N SER A 85 -11.99 9.27 6.16
CA SER A 85 -12.53 9.64 7.48
C SER A 85 -11.47 9.72 8.58
N GLU A 86 -11.72 10.53 9.61
CA GLU A 86 -10.83 10.73 10.76
C GLU A 86 -11.24 9.92 12.00
N GLY A 87 -10.26 9.38 12.74
CA GLY A 87 -10.49 8.79 14.07
C GLY A 87 -9.22 8.24 14.77
N LEU A 88 -9.19 8.42 16.10
CA LEU A 88 -8.13 8.09 17.10
C LEU A 88 -6.93 9.06 17.19
N ARG A 89 -7.19 10.35 17.43
CA ARG A 89 -6.15 11.39 17.45
C ARG A 89 -5.46 11.66 18.78
N GLU A 90 -6.07 11.46 19.94
CA GLU A 90 -5.60 12.16 21.15
C GLU A 90 -4.41 11.50 21.89
N ALA A 91 -4.24 10.18 21.83
CA ALA A 91 -3.13 9.50 22.51
C ALA A 91 -1.86 9.35 21.65
N LEU A 92 -2.00 9.48 20.33
CA LEU A 92 -0.92 9.39 19.33
C LEU A 92 -0.90 10.66 18.47
N ALA A 93 -1.28 11.80 19.05
CA ALA A 93 -1.30 13.09 18.37
C ALA A 93 0.14 13.50 18.00
N GLY A 94 0.47 13.46 16.71
CA GLY A 94 1.79 13.82 16.20
C GLY A 94 2.77 12.65 16.13
N ASP A 95 3.98 12.92 15.65
CA ASP A 95 5.06 11.96 15.39
C ASP A 95 6.11 11.92 16.51
N ALA A 96 5.94 12.70 17.58
CA ALA A 96 6.89 12.79 18.69
C ALA A 96 7.15 11.45 19.39
N TRP A 97 6.14 10.56 19.45
CA TRP A 97 6.28 9.23 20.05
C TRP A 97 7.24 8.32 19.28
N VAL A 98 7.49 8.59 17.99
CA VAL A 98 8.45 7.85 17.16
C VAL A 98 9.88 8.04 17.68
N GLN A 99 10.17 9.18 18.32
CA GLN A 99 11.49 9.52 18.83
C GLN A 99 11.72 9.02 20.27
N ASP A 100 10.67 8.65 21.02
CA ASP A 100 10.83 8.05 22.36
C ASP A 100 10.81 6.53 22.27
N GLN A 101 11.99 5.93 22.38
CA GLN A 101 12.19 4.47 22.29
C GLN A 101 11.31 3.68 23.28
N ARG A 102 11.06 4.20 24.49
CA ARG A 102 10.24 3.51 25.49
C ARG A 102 8.78 3.43 25.06
N VAL A 103 8.27 4.51 24.49
CA VAL A 103 6.90 4.56 23.95
C VAL A 103 6.81 3.68 22.71
N TYR A 104 7.79 3.78 21.82
CA TYR A 104 7.88 3.00 20.59
C TYR A 104 7.79 1.49 20.83
N ASP A 105 8.58 0.97 21.78
CA ASP A 105 8.64 -0.47 22.08
C ASP A 105 7.34 -1.01 22.70
N VAL A 106 6.64 -0.19 23.48
CA VAL A 106 5.34 -0.54 24.07
C VAL A 106 4.21 -0.49 23.05
N VAL A 107 4.21 0.55 22.21
CA VAL A 107 3.12 0.84 21.27
C VAL A 107 3.16 -0.12 20.07
N LYS A 108 4.34 -0.49 19.58
CA LYS A 108 4.52 -1.38 18.41
C LYS A 108 3.67 -2.66 18.45
N PRO A 109 3.78 -3.54 19.47
CA PRO A 109 3.00 -4.78 19.49
C PRO A 109 1.49 -4.53 19.62
N ILE A 110 1.08 -3.44 20.29
CA ILE A 110 -0.32 -3.06 20.46
C ILE A 110 -0.91 -2.63 19.11
N LEU A 111 -0.25 -1.68 18.43
CA LEU A 111 -0.72 -1.18 17.14
C LEU A 111 -0.69 -2.25 16.06
N LEU A 112 0.33 -3.12 16.00
CA LEU A 112 0.34 -4.23 15.05
C LEU A 112 -0.83 -5.20 15.30
N ARG A 113 -1.17 -5.48 16.55
CA ARG A 113 -2.32 -6.32 16.89
C ARG A 113 -3.64 -5.65 16.49
N LEU A 114 -3.79 -4.36 16.78
CA LEU A 114 -4.98 -3.59 16.41
C LEU A 114 -5.13 -3.46 14.89
N ALA A 115 -4.03 -3.19 14.18
CA ALA A 115 -4.01 -3.11 12.72
C ALA A 115 -4.34 -4.47 12.09
N SER A 116 -3.79 -5.57 12.60
CA SER A 116 -4.12 -6.92 12.11
C SER A 116 -5.60 -7.23 12.32
N ARG A 117 -6.16 -6.87 13.49
CA ARG A 117 -7.60 -7.00 13.75
C ARG A 117 -8.43 -6.13 12.80
N TYR A 118 -8.05 -4.87 12.62
CA TYR A 118 -8.73 -3.92 11.73
C TYR A 118 -8.80 -4.44 10.29
N ILE A 119 -7.68 -4.94 9.76
CA ILE A 119 -7.61 -5.46 8.39
C ILE A 119 -8.39 -6.78 8.23
N LEU A 120 -8.27 -7.71 9.18
CA LEU A 120 -8.82 -9.06 9.03
C LEU A 120 -10.28 -9.19 9.48
N LEU A 121 -10.66 -8.52 10.57
CA LEU A 121 -11.91 -8.78 11.29
C LEU A 121 -12.93 -7.65 11.18
N GLU A 122 -12.50 -6.39 11.07
CA GLU A 122 -13.45 -5.27 11.03
C GLU A 122 -14.06 -5.14 9.63
N LYS A 123 -15.39 -5.02 9.56
CA LYS A 123 -16.17 -5.07 8.32
C LYS A 123 -17.10 -3.88 8.15
N LYS A 124 -17.31 -3.47 6.90
CA LYS A 124 -18.44 -2.62 6.47
C LYS A 124 -19.45 -3.51 5.76
N ARG A 125 -20.55 -3.83 6.44
CA ARG A 125 -21.46 -4.94 6.07
C ARG A 125 -20.66 -6.25 6.05
N THR A 126 -20.53 -6.90 4.90
CA THR A 126 -19.83 -8.18 4.73
C THR A 126 -18.34 -8.01 4.42
N PHE A 127 -17.95 -6.87 3.87
CA PHE A 127 -16.61 -6.67 3.29
C PHE A 127 -15.67 -5.95 4.24
N ALA A 128 -14.35 -6.07 4.03
CA ALA A 128 -13.32 -5.39 4.79
C ALA A 128 -13.65 -3.89 4.95
N LEU A 129 -13.50 -3.39 6.17
CA LEU A 129 -13.77 -1.98 6.49
C LEU A 129 -12.80 -1.05 5.75
N ASP A 130 -11.52 -1.43 5.70
CA ASP A 130 -10.48 -0.68 5.01
C ASP A 130 -10.66 -0.72 3.48
N PRO A 131 -10.70 0.42 2.79
CA PRO A 131 -10.94 0.47 1.36
C PRO A 131 -9.80 -0.16 0.53
N VAL A 132 -8.55 -0.06 1.00
CA VAL A 132 -7.39 -0.62 0.29
C VAL A 132 -7.34 -2.14 0.49
N ALA A 133 -7.58 -2.62 1.70
CA ALA A 133 -7.74 -4.04 1.98
C ALA A 133 -8.86 -4.64 1.12
N ASN A 134 -10.04 -4.01 1.14
CA ASN A 134 -11.19 -4.43 0.35
C ASN A 134 -10.85 -4.52 -1.14
N PHE A 135 -10.12 -3.54 -1.70
CA PHE A 135 -9.69 -3.57 -3.09
C PHE A 135 -8.80 -4.78 -3.40
N HIS A 136 -7.76 -5.03 -2.61
CA HIS A 136 -6.81 -6.11 -2.88
C HIS A 136 -7.40 -7.50 -2.70
N VAL A 137 -8.11 -7.73 -1.59
CA VAL A 137 -8.70 -9.05 -1.29
C VAL A 137 -9.85 -9.36 -2.25
N ARG A 138 -10.61 -8.34 -2.68
CA ARG A 138 -11.60 -8.48 -3.75
C ARG A 138 -10.96 -8.85 -5.09
N ASN A 139 -9.71 -8.48 -5.32
CA ASN A 139 -8.95 -8.93 -6.49
C ASN A 139 -8.24 -10.28 -6.27
N GLY A 140 -8.50 -10.99 -5.17
CA GLY A 140 -7.99 -12.34 -4.89
C GLY A 140 -6.65 -12.40 -4.15
N ALA A 141 -6.14 -11.27 -3.65
CA ALA A 141 -4.94 -11.27 -2.81
C ALA A 141 -5.22 -11.85 -1.41
N CYS A 142 -4.20 -12.43 -0.79
CA CYS A 142 -4.19 -12.69 0.65
C CYS A 142 -3.48 -11.56 1.42
N VAL A 143 -3.80 -11.41 2.70
CA VAL A 143 -3.07 -10.55 3.64
C VAL A 143 -1.81 -11.28 4.08
N TYR A 144 -0.65 -10.86 3.57
CA TYR A 144 0.60 -11.61 3.73
C TYR A 144 1.41 -11.18 4.94
N ARG A 145 1.63 -9.87 5.11
CA ARG A 145 2.50 -9.34 6.18
C ARG A 145 2.14 -7.92 6.58
N MET A 146 2.01 -7.68 7.88
CA MET A 146 1.96 -6.34 8.45
C MET A 146 3.38 -5.81 8.68
N ASN A 147 3.68 -4.65 8.14
CA ASN A 147 4.99 -4.02 8.23
C ASN A 147 4.92 -2.82 9.17
N TRP A 148 5.67 -2.90 10.26
CA TRP A 148 5.84 -1.79 11.18
C TRP A 148 6.80 -0.77 10.59
N MET A 149 6.40 0.51 10.57
CA MET A 149 7.15 1.59 9.90
C MET A 149 7.46 1.29 8.43
N GLY A 150 6.50 0.69 7.73
CA GLY A 150 6.60 0.49 6.28
C GLY A 150 6.48 1.79 5.48
N ASP A 151 5.89 2.84 6.07
CA ASP A 151 5.98 4.22 5.55
C ASP A 151 6.17 5.21 6.72
N SER A 152 7.42 5.55 7.01
CA SER A 152 7.78 6.51 8.07
C SER A 152 7.61 7.98 7.65
N SER A 153 7.02 8.27 6.49
CA SER A 153 6.73 9.65 6.08
C SER A 153 5.67 10.28 6.97
N ALA A 154 5.63 11.61 7.05
CA ALA A 154 4.59 12.33 7.79
C ALA A 154 3.16 11.92 7.38
N LYS A 155 2.96 11.59 6.09
CA LYS A 155 1.69 11.07 5.59
C LYS A 155 1.40 9.66 6.11
N GLY A 156 2.35 8.73 6.00
CA GLY A 156 2.19 7.37 6.51
C GLY A 156 1.91 7.33 8.01
N LEU A 157 2.63 8.15 8.78
CA LEU A 157 2.39 8.32 10.22
C LEU A 157 0.99 8.88 10.52
N ALA A 158 0.52 9.86 9.75
CA ALA A 158 -0.79 10.46 9.96
C ALA A 158 -1.96 9.53 9.55
N GLN A 159 -1.77 8.65 8.56
CA GLN A 159 -2.82 7.78 8.03
C GLN A 159 -2.94 6.44 8.77
N SER A 160 -1.81 5.83 9.14
CA SER A 160 -1.79 4.46 9.69
C SER A 160 -0.69 4.25 10.74
N TYR A 161 -0.18 5.32 11.35
CA TYR A 161 0.97 5.27 12.26
C TYR A 161 2.21 4.61 11.63
N GLY A 162 2.36 4.76 10.32
CA GLY A 162 3.45 4.19 9.53
C GLY A 162 3.33 2.69 9.25
N ILE A 163 2.22 2.06 9.64
CA ILE A 163 1.99 0.64 9.33
C ILE A 163 1.57 0.49 7.87
N MET A 164 2.23 -0.42 7.16
CA MET A 164 1.82 -0.88 5.83
C MET A 164 1.46 -2.36 5.86
N CYS A 165 0.72 -2.83 4.85
CA CYS A 165 0.38 -4.24 4.68
C CYS A 165 0.82 -4.70 3.29
N ASN A 166 1.54 -5.84 3.22
CA ASN A 166 1.76 -6.53 1.96
C ASN A 166 0.55 -7.42 1.66
N TYR A 167 -0.07 -7.20 0.49
CA TYR A 167 -1.06 -8.10 -0.09
C TYR A 167 -0.39 -8.97 -1.15
N HIS A 168 -0.46 -10.29 -1.01
CA HIS A 168 0.23 -11.23 -1.90
C HIS A 168 -0.75 -11.87 -2.88
N TYR A 169 -0.42 -11.81 -4.17
CA TYR A 169 -1.17 -12.45 -5.24
C TYR A 169 -0.53 -13.80 -5.58
N ASP A 170 -1.00 -14.86 -4.93
CA ASP A 170 -0.64 -16.23 -5.30
C ASP A 170 -1.51 -16.67 -6.49
N LEU A 171 -0.94 -16.61 -7.71
CA LEU A 171 -1.68 -16.77 -8.97
C LEU A 171 -2.62 -17.98 -9.01
N PRO A 172 -2.24 -19.19 -8.54
CA PRO A 172 -3.13 -20.35 -8.51
C PRO A 172 -4.33 -20.21 -7.56
N ARG A 173 -4.29 -19.30 -6.58
CA ARG A 173 -5.32 -19.10 -5.55
C ARG A 173 -6.15 -17.83 -5.74
N VAL A 174 -5.78 -16.95 -6.68
CA VAL A 174 -6.46 -15.67 -6.91
C VAL A 174 -7.98 -15.86 -7.09
N GLU A 175 -8.38 -16.82 -7.93
CA GLU A 175 -9.78 -17.08 -8.21
C GLU A 175 -10.53 -17.61 -6.97
N SER A 176 -9.97 -18.61 -6.27
CA SER A 176 -10.61 -19.16 -5.08
C SER A 176 -10.72 -18.13 -3.94
N ASN A 177 -9.69 -17.30 -3.76
CA ASN A 177 -9.69 -16.23 -2.76
C ASN A 177 -10.75 -15.17 -3.09
N ASN A 178 -10.83 -14.75 -4.35
CA ASN A 178 -11.85 -13.82 -4.82
C ASN A 178 -13.26 -14.37 -4.55
N GLN A 179 -13.52 -15.60 -5.00
CA GLN A 179 -14.83 -16.23 -4.84
C GLN A 179 -15.23 -16.34 -3.38
N GLN A 180 -14.33 -16.80 -2.51
CA GLN A 180 -14.61 -16.91 -1.08
C GLN A 180 -14.92 -15.54 -0.46
N TYR A 181 -14.10 -14.53 -0.75
CA TYR A 181 -14.32 -13.17 -0.24
C TYR A 181 -15.66 -12.58 -0.72
N LEU A 182 -16.04 -12.81 -1.97
CA LEU A 182 -17.33 -12.33 -2.51
C LEU A 182 -18.53 -13.09 -1.93
N LEU A 183 -18.35 -14.36 -1.56
CA LEU A 183 -19.41 -15.21 -1.00
C LEU A 183 -19.71 -14.84 0.46
N ASP A 184 -18.70 -14.71 1.31
CA ASP A 184 -18.89 -14.58 2.76
C ASP A 184 -18.00 -13.53 3.45
N GLY A 185 -17.16 -12.82 2.69
CA GLY A 185 -16.26 -11.80 3.24
C GLY A 185 -15.00 -12.37 3.91
N SER A 186 -14.72 -13.67 3.79
CA SER A 186 -13.51 -14.31 4.30
C SER A 186 -12.26 -13.76 3.61
N ILE A 187 -11.28 -13.39 4.43
CA ILE A 187 -10.00 -12.87 3.95
C ILE A 187 -8.96 -13.98 4.07
N ALA A 188 -8.33 -14.33 2.96
CA ALA A 188 -7.19 -15.24 2.94
C ALA A 188 -5.97 -14.57 3.61
N VAL A 189 -5.18 -15.35 4.34
CA VAL A 189 -3.91 -14.96 4.97
C VAL A 189 -2.77 -15.84 4.45
#